data_AF-A0A967ABZ4-F1
#
_entry.id   AF-A0A967ABZ4-F1
#
_cell.length_a   1.000
_cell.length_b   1.000
_cell.length_c   1.000
_cell.angle_alpha   90.00
_cell.angle_beta   90.00
_cell.angle_gamma   90.00
#
_symmetry.space_group_name_H-M   'P 1'
#
loop_
_entity.id
_entity.type
_entity.pdbx_description
1 polymer ?
#
loop_
_entity_poly.entity_id
_entity_poly.type
_entity_poly.pdbx_seq_one_letter_code
_entity_poly.pdbx_strand_id
1 'polypeptide(L)'
;MSLLNRLRLVLLVCFQSVIGQESKMPISDEFAHTYSIIAIDQEEGLMAVGVQSHWFNVGRIVPWAKAGVGVIATQSFANTKLGYEGLKLLTKNMHPEEVLSKLLTEDEGVDYRQFAILDAQGRISSFTGEKCIQNATHYIGENYSVQANMMVNDQVVPSMSLAFEENKNLPLPERVLEALKAAQEAGGDIRGQQSAALIVVQISPNKGEEEKEPEIDLRVEDANRPINQLERLLNVHRGYEFMNQADVALEHKDYPTALELYNKAEDLMPTNIELQFWKSIAIISSGDEKRGVKSLKKVIKGNVNWQKLFLQLANEGFLEISKEVYEEIEHL
;
A
#
# COMPACT_ATOMS: atom_id res chain seq x y z
N MET A 1 57.99 35.15 -59.07
CA MET A 1 58.59 35.63 -57.80
C MET A 1 57.74 36.80 -57.34
N SER A 2 57.07 36.84 -56.20
CA SER A 2 57.07 36.07 -54.94
C SER A 2 55.60 35.91 -54.49
N LEU A 3 55.08 34.71 -54.19
CA LEU A 3 55.21 33.95 -52.93
C LEU A 3 54.97 34.76 -51.64
N LEU A 4 54.01 34.26 -50.85
CA LEU A 4 53.64 34.55 -49.45
C LEU A 4 52.65 35.71 -49.20
N ASN A 5 51.36 35.37 -49.15
CA ASN A 5 50.67 35.20 -47.86
C ASN A 5 49.29 34.57 -48.05
N ARG A 6 49.22 33.27 -47.78
CA ARG A 6 47.98 32.49 -47.66
C ARG A 6 47.45 32.66 -46.24
N LEU A 7 46.33 33.34 -46.04
CA LEU A 7 45.54 33.20 -44.82
C LEU A 7 44.50 32.09 -45.06
N ARG A 8 44.87 30.85 -44.73
CA ARG A 8 43.90 29.76 -44.58
C ARG A 8 43.27 29.90 -43.20
N LEU A 9 42.01 30.33 -43.17
CA LEU A 9 41.15 30.20 -41.99
C LEU A 9 40.85 28.71 -41.83
N VAL A 10 41.56 28.03 -40.93
CA VAL A 10 41.22 26.66 -40.51
C VAL A 10 40.18 26.81 -39.40
N LEU A 11 38.91 26.66 -39.77
CA LEU A 11 37.83 26.46 -38.80
C LEU A 11 37.98 25.04 -38.26
N LEU A 12 38.69 24.91 -37.13
CA LEU A 12 38.76 23.66 -36.38
C LEU A 12 37.43 23.52 -35.62
N VAL A 13 36.43 22.92 -36.28
CA VAL A 13 35.22 22.47 -35.58
C VAL A 13 35.64 21.27 -34.75
N CYS A 14 35.91 21.51 -33.46
CA CYS A 14 35.99 20.44 -32.48
C CYS A 14 34.61 19.77 -32.39
N PHE A 15 34.42 18.69 -33.16
CA PHE A 15 33.42 17.68 -32.81
C PHE A 15 33.85 17.09 -31.48
N GLN A 16 33.37 17.66 -30.37
CA GLN A 16 33.26 16.90 -29.15
C GLN A 16 32.24 15.80 -29.46
N SER A 17 32.74 14.62 -29.79
CA SER A 17 31.98 13.39 -29.65
C SER A 17 31.52 13.33 -28.21
N VAL A 18 30.26 13.73 -27.97
CA VAL A 18 29.52 13.35 -26.77
C VAL A 18 29.43 11.84 -26.86
N ILE A 19 30.39 11.16 -26.25
CA ILE A 19 30.26 9.74 -25.94
C ILE A 19 29.19 9.72 -24.85
N GLY A 20 27.93 9.62 -25.26
CA GLY A 20 26.86 9.25 -24.33
C GLY A 20 27.25 7.91 -23.74
N GLN A 21 27.34 7.85 -22.41
CA GLN A 21 27.60 6.60 -21.72
C GLN A 21 26.38 5.69 -21.97
N GLU A 22 26.54 4.67 -22.81
CA GLU A 22 25.45 3.72 -23.08
C GLU A 22 25.06 3.01 -21.77
N SER A 23 23.78 3.11 -21.39
CA SER A 23 23.24 2.36 -20.27
C SER A 23 23.38 0.86 -20.51
N LYS A 24 23.92 0.16 -19.51
CA LYS A 24 24.03 -1.30 -19.54
C LYS A 24 22.74 -1.90 -19.01
N MET A 25 22.21 -2.89 -19.71
CA MET A 25 21.06 -3.63 -19.21
C MET A 25 21.43 -4.33 -17.89
N PRO A 26 20.71 -4.08 -16.79
CA PRO A 26 21.08 -4.57 -15.47
C PRO A 26 20.55 -6.00 -15.25
N ILE A 27 21.26 -6.98 -15.83
CA ILE A 27 20.83 -8.40 -15.85
C ILE A 27 20.70 -9.02 -14.45
N SER A 28 21.44 -8.51 -13.46
CA SER A 28 21.42 -9.00 -12.07
C SER A 28 20.24 -8.51 -11.24
N ASP A 29 19.49 -7.52 -11.73
CA ASP A 29 18.49 -6.82 -10.94
C ASP A 29 17.13 -7.52 -11.00
N GLU A 30 16.32 -7.33 -9.97
CA GLU A 30 14.99 -7.94 -9.90
C GLU A 30 14.08 -7.34 -10.97
N PHE A 31 13.28 -8.19 -11.63
CA PHE A 31 12.48 -7.82 -12.79
C PHE A 31 11.02 -7.65 -12.38
N ALA A 32 10.56 -6.41 -12.16
CA ALA A 32 9.22 -6.10 -11.68
C ALA A 32 8.52 -5.09 -12.61
N HIS A 33 7.94 -5.59 -13.70
CA HIS A 33 7.04 -4.80 -14.56
C HIS A 33 5.64 -4.76 -13.98
N THR A 34 5.02 -3.58 -13.98
CA THR A 34 3.96 -3.30 -13.01
C THR A 34 3.34 -1.93 -13.28
N TYR A 35 2.21 -1.67 -12.63
CA TYR A 35 1.72 -0.32 -12.36
C TYR A 35 1.68 -0.06 -10.84
N SER A 36 1.98 1.17 -10.45
CA SER A 36 1.98 1.59 -9.06
C SER A 36 1.58 3.05 -8.91
N ILE A 37 1.28 3.43 -7.67
CA ILE A 37 0.89 4.77 -7.26
C ILE A 37 1.60 5.12 -5.95
N ILE A 38 2.06 6.36 -5.85
CA ILE A 38 2.42 6.99 -4.57
C ILE A 38 1.49 8.18 -4.36
N ALA A 39 1.05 8.40 -3.13
CA ALA A 39 0.10 9.47 -2.81
C ALA A 39 0.27 9.99 -1.39
N ILE A 40 -0.18 11.21 -1.16
CA ILE A 40 -0.27 11.85 0.15
C ILE A 40 -1.65 12.47 0.33
N ASP A 41 -2.16 12.40 1.55
CA ASP A 41 -3.33 13.12 1.99
C ASP A 41 -2.97 13.91 3.26
N GLN A 42 -2.85 15.23 3.13
CA GLN A 42 -2.48 16.10 4.25
C GLN A 42 -3.62 16.27 5.25
N GLU A 43 -4.88 16.10 4.83
CA GLU A 43 -6.03 16.20 5.72
C GLU A 43 -6.12 14.96 6.62
N GLU A 44 -5.91 13.77 6.03
CA GLU A 44 -5.85 12.51 6.79
C GLU A 44 -4.53 12.32 7.54
N GLY A 45 -3.47 13.04 7.15
CA GLY A 45 -2.15 12.88 7.75
C GLY A 45 -1.41 11.64 7.26
N LEU A 46 -1.71 11.14 6.05
CA LEU A 46 -1.23 9.84 5.53
C LEU A 46 -0.45 9.97 4.22
N MET A 47 0.48 9.04 4.01
CA MET A 47 1.12 8.77 2.72
C MET A 47 0.96 7.29 2.39
N ALA A 48 0.84 6.97 1.12
CA ALA A 48 0.64 5.61 0.66
C ALA A 48 1.46 5.27 -0.59
N VAL A 49 1.83 4.00 -0.70
CA VAL A 49 2.35 3.40 -1.94
C VAL A 49 1.61 2.10 -2.22
N GLY A 50 1.08 1.97 -3.43
CA GLY A 50 0.35 0.79 -3.90
C GLY A 50 0.94 0.25 -5.20
N VAL A 51 0.94 -1.06 -5.37
CA VAL A 51 1.52 -1.72 -6.55
C VAL A 51 0.79 -3.02 -6.90
N GLN A 52 0.74 -3.36 -8.19
CA GLN A 52 0.33 -4.68 -8.68
C GLN A 52 1.22 -5.14 -9.84
N SER A 53 1.69 -6.39 -9.82
CA SER A 53 2.51 -6.97 -10.90
C SER A 53 2.14 -8.42 -11.22
N HIS A 54 2.40 -8.85 -12.46
CA HIS A 54 2.59 -10.27 -12.79
C HIS A 54 4.02 -10.72 -12.44
N TRP A 55 4.37 -10.59 -11.17
CA TRP A 55 5.63 -11.04 -10.60
C TRP A 55 5.35 -11.58 -9.20
N PHE A 56 6.08 -12.59 -8.76
CA PHE A 56 5.93 -13.13 -7.41
C PHE A 56 6.41 -12.11 -6.37
N ASN A 57 5.61 -11.87 -5.33
CA ASN A 57 5.97 -11.02 -4.18
C ASN A 57 6.49 -9.62 -4.55
N VAL A 58 5.77 -8.88 -5.39
CA VAL A 58 6.15 -7.50 -5.79
C VAL A 58 6.29 -6.54 -4.60
N GLY A 59 5.56 -6.82 -3.50
CA GLY A 59 5.59 -5.99 -2.31
C GLY A 59 6.99 -5.84 -1.70
N ARG A 60 7.85 -6.85 -1.80
CA ARG A 60 9.23 -6.78 -1.30
C ARG A 60 10.13 -5.84 -2.13
N ILE A 61 9.74 -5.55 -3.37
CA ILE A 61 10.61 -4.99 -4.39
C ILE A 61 10.30 -3.51 -4.63
N VAL A 62 9.03 -3.22 -4.91
CA VAL A 62 8.61 -1.93 -5.46
C VAL A 62 8.27 -0.90 -4.37
N PRO A 63 7.38 -1.18 -3.39
CA PRO A 63 6.91 -0.17 -2.46
C PRO A 63 7.89 0.01 -1.29
N TRP A 64 8.30 1.25 -1.05
CA TRP A 64 9.12 1.66 0.08
C TRP A 64 8.42 2.81 0.79
N ALA A 65 8.33 2.76 2.12
CA ALA A 65 7.68 3.79 2.90
C ALA A 65 8.40 3.99 4.24
N LYS A 66 8.39 5.22 4.73
CA LYS A 66 8.82 5.54 6.09
C LYS A 66 8.00 6.71 6.63
N ALA A 67 7.35 6.49 7.77
CA ALA A 67 6.56 7.51 8.46
C ALA A 67 7.41 8.75 8.75
N GLY A 68 6.83 9.94 8.58
CA GLY A 68 7.54 11.22 8.75
C GLY A 68 8.54 11.56 7.64
N VAL A 69 8.78 10.66 6.67
CA VAL A 69 9.84 10.82 5.67
C VAL A 69 9.29 10.84 4.25
N GLY A 70 8.63 9.77 3.81
CA GLY A 70 8.15 9.67 2.43
C GLY A 70 7.82 8.26 1.98
N VAL A 71 7.39 8.17 0.72
CA VAL A 71 7.06 6.94 0.00
C VAL A 71 7.72 6.93 -1.37
N ILE A 72 8.16 5.75 -1.81
CA ILE A 72 8.89 5.54 -3.07
C ILE A 72 8.37 4.28 -3.76
N ALA A 73 8.26 4.33 -5.09
CA ALA A 73 8.08 3.17 -5.94
C ALA A 73 9.29 3.05 -6.91
N THR A 74 9.99 1.91 -6.89
CA THR A 74 11.10 1.60 -7.82
C THR A 74 10.79 0.32 -8.58
N GLN A 75 10.70 0.38 -9.91
CA GLN A 75 10.14 -0.69 -10.75
C GLN A 75 10.76 -0.78 -12.15
N SER A 76 10.17 -1.60 -13.03
CA SER A 76 10.73 -2.06 -14.30
C SER A 76 11.89 -3.03 -14.04
N PHE A 77 13.12 -2.71 -14.42
CA PHE A 77 14.29 -3.37 -13.87
C PHE A 77 14.54 -2.75 -12.50
N ALA A 78 13.92 -3.32 -11.47
CA ALA A 78 13.85 -2.72 -10.15
C ALA A 78 15.21 -2.83 -9.43
N ASN A 79 15.67 -1.69 -8.90
CA ASN A 79 16.85 -1.63 -8.06
C ASN A 79 16.40 -1.24 -6.64
N THR A 80 16.33 -2.23 -5.75
CA THR A 80 15.86 -2.08 -4.37
C THR A 80 16.73 -1.13 -3.55
N LYS A 81 18.00 -0.97 -3.91
CA LYS A 81 18.90 0.02 -3.30
C LYS A 81 18.38 1.44 -3.48
N LEU A 82 17.72 1.75 -4.59
CA LEU A 82 17.17 3.10 -4.84
C LEU A 82 16.05 3.44 -3.86
N GLY A 83 15.22 2.47 -3.48
CA GLY A 83 14.19 2.65 -2.46
C GLY A 83 14.79 2.97 -1.10
N TYR A 84 15.72 2.13 -0.63
CA TYR A 84 16.39 2.32 0.65
C TYR A 84 17.20 3.63 0.72
N GLU A 85 18.07 3.91 -0.26
CA GLU A 85 18.90 5.12 -0.25
C GLU A 85 18.04 6.38 -0.50
N GLY A 86 16.95 6.28 -1.26
CA GLY A 86 16.00 7.38 -1.44
C GLY A 86 15.37 7.82 -0.13
N LEU A 87 14.81 6.89 0.66
CA LEU A 87 14.26 7.21 1.99
C LEU A 87 15.32 7.80 2.94
N LYS A 88 16.56 7.31 2.86
CA LYS A 88 17.68 7.83 3.66
C LYS A 88 18.08 9.25 3.27
N LEU A 89 18.00 9.60 2.00
CA LEU A 89 18.23 10.98 1.53
C LEU A 89 17.06 11.90 1.90
N LEU A 90 15.81 11.43 1.81
CA LEU A 90 14.65 12.18 2.30
C LEU A 90 14.70 12.44 3.81
N THR A 91 15.25 11.51 4.61
CA THR A 91 15.47 11.72 6.05
C THR A 91 16.39 12.92 6.34
N LYS A 92 17.21 13.34 5.36
CA LYS A 92 18.06 14.54 5.43
C LYS A 92 17.36 15.79 4.88
N ASN A 93 16.05 15.75 4.68
CA ASN A 93 15.22 16.80 4.08
C ASN A 93 15.64 17.22 2.65
N MET A 94 16.34 16.35 1.92
CA MET A 94 16.69 16.60 0.52
C MET A 94 15.43 16.61 -0.35
N HIS A 95 15.37 17.51 -1.33
CA HIS A 95 14.20 17.61 -2.21
C HIS A 95 14.06 16.34 -3.08
N PRO A 96 12.85 15.79 -3.31
CA PRO A 96 12.66 14.57 -4.11
C PRO A 96 13.31 14.60 -5.49
N GLU A 97 13.30 15.75 -6.17
CA GLU A 97 13.99 15.95 -7.46
C GLU A 97 15.52 15.84 -7.34
N GLU A 98 16.12 16.38 -6.28
CA GLU A 98 17.55 16.27 -6.00
C GLU A 98 17.94 14.83 -5.65
N VAL A 99 17.10 14.15 -4.85
CA VAL A 99 17.26 12.73 -4.51
C VAL A 99 17.24 11.89 -5.78
N LEU A 100 16.23 12.08 -6.63
CA LEU A 100 16.07 11.37 -7.90
C LEU A 100 17.28 11.58 -8.80
N SER A 101 17.66 12.84 -9.05
CA SER A 101 18.81 13.19 -9.87
C SER A 101 20.11 12.54 -9.36
N LYS A 102 20.34 12.60 -8.04
CA LYS A 102 21.50 11.97 -7.42
C LYS A 102 21.52 10.46 -7.60
N LEU A 103 20.41 9.78 -7.32
CA LEU A 103 20.32 8.32 -7.40
C LEU A 103 20.48 7.82 -8.84
N LEU A 104 19.86 8.49 -9.82
CA LEU A 104 19.90 8.09 -11.22
C LEU A 104 21.27 8.36 -11.87
N THR A 105 21.98 9.42 -11.46
CA THR A 105 23.35 9.70 -11.95
C THR A 105 24.35 8.60 -11.57
N GLU A 106 24.09 7.90 -10.45
CA GLU A 106 24.93 6.82 -9.94
C GLU A 106 24.51 5.42 -10.47
N ASP A 107 23.44 5.31 -11.27
CA ASP A 107 22.89 4.04 -11.77
C ASP A 107 23.23 3.81 -13.26
N GLU A 108 24.14 2.87 -13.55
CA GLU A 108 24.52 2.50 -14.94
C GLU A 108 23.34 1.93 -15.77
N GLY A 109 22.26 1.50 -15.11
CA GLY A 109 21.04 0.96 -15.71
C GLY A 109 19.88 1.95 -15.79
N VAL A 110 20.13 3.26 -15.59
CA VAL A 110 19.11 4.31 -15.50
C VAL A 110 18.01 4.23 -16.58
N ASP A 111 18.36 3.99 -17.85
CA ASP A 111 17.38 3.94 -18.95
C ASP A 111 16.37 2.78 -18.82
N TYR A 112 16.63 1.78 -17.97
CA TYR A 112 15.75 0.64 -17.72
C TYR A 112 14.90 0.80 -16.45
N ARG A 113 15.12 1.88 -15.68
CA ARG A 113 14.46 2.16 -14.40
C ARG A 113 13.17 2.93 -14.60
N GLN A 114 12.20 2.66 -13.74
CA GLN A 114 11.08 3.56 -13.50
C GLN A 114 10.99 3.82 -12.00
N PHE A 115 10.88 5.09 -11.61
CA PHE A 115 11.01 5.48 -10.22
C PHE A 115 10.08 6.65 -9.90
N ALA A 116 9.41 6.61 -8.76
CA ALA A 116 8.59 7.70 -8.24
C ALA A 116 8.90 7.90 -6.75
N ILE A 117 8.94 9.17 -6.32
CA ILE A 117 9.27 9.56 -4.95
C ILE A 117 8.38 10.72 -4.50
N LEU A 118 7.85 10.60 -3.29
CA LEU A 118 7.03 11.58 -2.61
C LEU A 118 7.53 11.70 -1.16
N ASP A 119 7.67 12.92 -0.66
CA ASP A 119 8.05 13.16 0.73
C ASP A 119 6.89 13.61 1.61
N ALA A 120 7.13 13.65 2.92
CA ALA A 120 6.15 14.09 3.92
C ALA A 120 5.71 15.56 3.77
N GLN A 121 6.35 16.36 2.91
CA GLN A 121 5.92 17.72 2.59
C GLN A 121 5.01 17.76 1.34
N GLY A 122 4.76 16.61 0.72
CA GLY A 122 3.96 16.48 -0.50
C GLY A 122 4.70 16.86 -1.78
N ARG A 123 6.04 16.94 -1.74
CA ARG A 123 6.85 17.20 -2.92
C ARG A 123 7.03 15.88 -3.67
N ILE A 124 6.95 15.92 -5.00
CA ILE A 124 6.91 14.71 -5.84
C ILE A 124 7.92 14.82 -6.98
N SER A 125 8.56 13.72 -7.32
CA SER A 125 9.35 13.58 -8.55
C SER A 125 9.19 12.17 -9.11
N SER A 126 9.27 12.01 -10.43
CA SER A 126 9.15 10.71 -11.09
C SER A 126 9.99 10.67 -12.36
N PHE A 127 10.38 9.45 -12.75
CA PHE A 127 11.23 9.17 -13.90
C PHE A 127 10.81 7.87 -14.56
N THR A 128 10.89 7.84 -15.89
CA THR A 128 10.71 6.63 -16.69
C THR A 128 11.82 6.59 -17.74
N GLY A 129 12.68 5.59 -17.64
CA GLY A 129 13.80 5.44 -18.56
C GLY A 129 13.36 5.07 -19.97
N GLU A 130 14.12 5.51 -20.96
CA GLU A 130 13.79 5.36 -22.39
C GLU A 130 13.73 3.90 -22.87
N LYS A 131 14.34 2.97 -22.11
CA LYS A 131 14.36 1.53 -22.39
C LYS A 131 13.40 0.72 -21.52
N CYS A 132 12.52 1.37 -20.74
CA CYS A 132 11.37 0.70 -20.15
C CYS A 132 10.48 0.10 -21.25
N ILE A 133 9.94 -1.10 -21.01
CA ILE A 133 9.14 -1.82 -22.00
C ILE A 133 7.85 -1.06 -22.30
N GLN A 134 7.47 -1.03 -23.59
CA GLN A 134 6.42 -0.19 -24.18
C GLN A 134 5.13 -0.05 -23.36
N ASN A 135 4.44 1.06 -23.62
CA ASN A 135 3.38 1.60 -22.76
C ASN A 135 3.92 1.90 -21.34
N ALA A 136 5.18 2.36 -21.30
CA ALA A 136 5.82 2.87 -20.10
C ALA A 136 5.68 4.39 -20.04
N THR A 137 5.06 4.87 -18.98
CA THR A 137 4.92 6.30 -18.70
C THR A 137 4.61 6.53 -17.23
N HIS A 138 4.64 7.78 -16.81
CA HIS A 138 4.16 8.23 -15.51
C HIS A 138 3.36 9.52 -15.66
N TYR A 139 2.56 9.83 -14.65
CA TYR A 139 1.86 11.09 -14.50
C TYR A 139 1.98 11.56 -13.06
N ILE A 140 2.26 12.84 -12.88
CA ILE A 140 2.29 13.51 -11.57
C ILE A 140 1.06 14.40 -11.51
N GLY A 141 0.16 14.10 -10.58
CA GLY A 141 -1.01 14.90 -10.28
C GLY A 141 -0.83 15.69 -8.98
N GLU A 142 -1.92 16.30 -8.51
CA GLU A 142 -1.91 16.99 -7.22
C GLU A 142 -1.87 15.97 -6.09
N ASN A 143 -0.77 15.96 -5.32
CA ASN A 143 -0.55 15.06 -4.18
C ASN A 143 -0.40 13.56 -4.52
N TYR A 144 -0.14 13.19 -5.78
CA TYR A 144 0.15 11.80 -6.14
C TYR A 144 1.00 11.68 -7.42
N SER A 145 1.56 10.49 -7.64
CA SER A 145 2.06 10.06 -8.95
C SER A 145 1.68 8.61 -9.23
N VAL A 146 1.31 8.36 -10.48
CA VAL A 146 1.02 7.03 -11.03
C VAL A 146 2.01 6.70 -12.14
N GLN A 147 2.42 5.44 -12.21
CA GLN A 147 3.45 5.00 -13.14
C GLN A 147 3.20 3.55 -13.56
N ALA A 148 3.44 3.25 -14.83
CA ALA A 148 3.31 1.91 -15.37
C ALA A 148 4.34 1.63 -16.46
N ASN A 149 4.62 0.35 -16.71
CA ASN A 149 5.48 -0.13 -17.80
C ASN A 149 5.09 -1.57 -18.19
N MET A 150 5.33 -1.98 -19.44
CA MET A 150 4.86 -3.28 -19.97
C MET A 150 3.33 -3.46 -19.90
N MET A 151 2.60 -2.39 -20.19
CA MET A 151 1.13 -2.43 -20.16
C MET A 151 0.56 -2.93 -21.48
N VAL A 152 -0.66 -3.46 -21.45
CA VAL A 152 -1.41 -3.86 -22.66
C VAL A 152 -1.59 -2.69 -23.62
N ASN A 153 -1.79 -1.47 -23.11
CA ASN A 153 -2.04 -0.25 -23.86
C ASN A 153 -1.61 0.99 -23.06
N ASP A 154 -1.79 2.17 -23.65
CA ASP A 154 -1.44 3.48 -23.08
C ASP A 154 -2.53 4.08 -22.16
N GLN A 155 -3.66 3.41 -21.96
CA GLN A 155 -4.78 3.90 -21.15
C GLN A 155 -4.64 3.59 -19.66
N VAL A 156 -3.68 2.75 -19.26
CA VAL A 156 -3.51 2.35 -17.85
C VAL A 156 -3.21 3.55 -16.95
N VAL A 157 -2.18 4.34 -17.24
CA VAL A 157 -1.80 5.51 -16.42
C VAL A 157 -2.91 6.58 -16.38
N PRO A 158 -3.53 6.97 -17.50
CA PRO A 158 -4.70 7.85 -17.49
C PRO A 158 -5.85 7.34 -16.61
N SER A 159 -6.14 6.04 -16.66
CA SER A 159 -7.23 5.44 -15.88
C SER A 159 -6.93 5.45 -14.37
N MET A 160 -5.69 5.19 -13.97
CA MET A 160 -5.27 5.30 -12.56
C MET A 160 -5.43 6.71 -12.03
N SER A 161 -4.95 7.69 -12.79
CA SER A 161 -5.02 9.12 -12.45
C SER A 161 -6.46 9.58 -12.27
N LEU A 162 -7.32 9.28 -13.25
CA LEU A 162 -8.74 9.64 -13.19
C LEU A 162 -9.44 8.99 -11.97
N ALA A 163 -9.25 7.69 -11.76
CA ALA A 163 -9.87 6.98 -10.66
C ALA A 163 -9.43 7.52 -9.28
N PHE A 164 -8.15 7.88 -9.13
CA PHE A 164 -7.66 8.47 -7.88
C PHE A 164 -8.29 9.84 -7.60
N GLU A 165 -8.48 10.66 -8.64
CA GLU A 165 -9.09 12.00 -8.53
C GLU A 165 -10.61 11.96 -8.31
N GLU A 166 -11.32 11.06 -9.00
CA GLU A 166 -12.77 10.89 -8.85
C GLU A 166 -13.18 10.36 -7.47
N ASN A 167 -12.30 9.61 -6.82
CA ASN A 167 -12.55 9.01 -5.50
C ASN A 167 -12.03 9.86 -4.33
N LYS A 168 -11.83 11.17 -4.49
CA LYS A 168 -11.29 12.06 -3.44
C LYS A 168 -12.04 12.08 -2.09
N ASN A 169 -13.26 11.55 -2.03
CA ASN A 169 -14.05 11.46 -0.79
C ASN A 169 -13.81 10.16 -0.02
N LEU A 170 -13.06 9.21 -0.58
CA LEU A 170 -12.66 7.98 0.10
C LEU A 170 -11.37 8.24 0.90
N PRO A 171 -11.10 7.44 1.94
CA PRO A 171 -9.81 7.53 2.60
C PRO A 171 -8.65 7.11 1.70
N LEU A 172 -7.44 7.58 2.00
CA LEU A 172 -6.26 7.40 1.15
C LEU A 172 -5.98 5.92 0.76
N PRO A 173 -6.05 4.93 1.67
CA PRO A 173 -5.82 3.52 1.32
C PRO A 173 -6.82 3.01 0.26
N GLU A 174 -8.09 3.37 0.41
CA GLU A 174 -9.18 3.02 -0.50
C GLU A 174 -9.02 3.74 -1.86
N ARG A 175 -8.59 5.01 -1.87
CA ARG A 175 -8.28 5.75 -3.12
C ARG A 175 -7.17 5.10 -3.92
N VAL A 176 -6.11 4.65 -3.24
CA VAL A 176 -5.01 3.90 -3.87
C VAL A 176 -5.53 2.59 -4.46
N LEU A 177 -6.38 1.87 -3.72
CA LEU A 177 -7.00 0.64 -4.21
C LEU A 177 -7.85 0.85 -5.47
N GLU A 178 -8.65 1.93 -5.52
CA GLU A 178 -9.44 2.28 -6.72
C GLU A 178 -8.55 2.60 -7.93
N ALA A 179 -7.42 3.28 -7.73
CA ALA A 179 -6.44 3.48 -8.80
C ALA A 179 -5.87 2.15 -9.33
N LEU A 180 -5.54 1.19 -8.45
CA LEU A 180 -5.05 -0.13 -8.86
C LEU A 180 -6.13 -0.95 -9.60
N LYS A 181 -7.39 -0.86 -9.19
CA LYS A 181 -8.53 -1.49 -9.89
C LYS A 181 -8.69 -0.90 -11.29
N ALA A 182 -8.68 0.43 -11.42
CA ALA A 182 -8.81 1.11 -12.70
C ALA A 182 -7.69 0.75 -13.68
N ALA A 183 -6.44 0.61 -13.19
CA ALA A 183 -5.35 0.10 -14.02
C ALA A 183 -5.63 -1.32 -14.56
N GLN A 184 -6.11 -2.22 -13.70
CA GLN A 184 -6.43 -3.59 -14.09
C GLN A 184 -7.56 -3.64 -15.12
N GLU A 185 -8.59 -2.82 -14.94
CA GLU A 185 -9.73 -2.71 -15.85
C GLU A 185 -9.35 -2.12 -17.21
N ALA A 186 -8.40 -1.18 -17.24
CA ALA A 186 -7.83 -0.62 -18.46
C ALA A 186 -6.93 -1.61 -19.23
N GLY A 187 -6.64 -2.78 -18.66
CA GLY A 187 -5.89 -3.87 -19.29
C GLY A 187 -4.68 -4.32 -18.49
N GLY A 188 -4.10 -3.44 -17.65
CA GLY A 188 -2.99 -3.75 -16.76
C GLY A 188 -1.72 -4.26 -17.45
N ASP A 189 -0.93 -5.03 -16.69
CA ASP A 189 0.28 -5.72 -17.17
C ASP A 189 -0.10 -6.75 -18.25
N ILE A 190 0.62 -6.74 -19.38
CA ILE A 190 0.34 -7.60 -20.54
C ILE A 190 0.40 -9.11 -20.21
N ARG A 191 1.04 -9.48 -19.11
CA ARG A 191 1.16 -10.86 -18.64
C ARG A 191 -0.01 -11.29 -17.74
N GLY A 192 -0.84 -10.34 -17.29
CA GLY A 192 -1.92 -10.55 -16.34
C GLY A 192 -1.57 -10.06 -14.94
N GLN A 193 -2.03 -10.75 -13.90
CA GLN A 193 -1.82 -10.35 -12.51
C GLN A 193 -1.37 -11.52 -11.64
N GLN A 194 -0.55 -11.25 -10.62
CA GLN A 194 -0.07 -12.29 -9.70
C GLN A 194 0.07 -11.79 -8.25
N SER A 195 0.68 -10.62 -8.03
CA SER A 195 0.88 -10.06 -6.69
C SER A 195 0.48 -8.59 -6.61
N ALA A 196 0.22 -8.12 -5.40
CA ALA A 196 -0.07 -6.72 -5.10
C ALA A 196 0.33 -6.37 -3.66
N ALA A 197 0.57 -5.09 -3.41
CA ALA A 197 0.84 -4.59 -2.06
C ALA A 197 0.33 -3.15 -1.88
N LEU A 198 0.03 -2.80 -0.63
CA LEU A 198 -0.34 -1.47 -0.18
C LEU A 198 0.36 -1.20 1.15
N ILE A 199 1.16 -0.13 1.20
CA ILE A 199 1.77 0.36 2.43
C ILE A 199 1.29 1.78 2.69
N VAL A 200 0.88 2.06 3.93
CA VAL A 200 0.39 3.37 4.37
C VAL A 200 1.14 3.76 5.64
N VAL A 201 1.64 4.99 5.68
CA VAL A 201 2.42 5.55 6.79
C VAL A 201 1.96 6.96 7.11
N GLN A 202 2.17 7.39 8.35
CA GLN A 202 1.79 8.74 8.79
C GLN A 202 2.78 9.81 8.29
N ILE A 203 2.27 11.00 7.95
CA ILE A 203 3.06 12.19 7.59
C ILE A 203 3.83 12.74 8.80
N SER A 204 3.25 12.63 10.00
CA SER A 204 3.83 13.17 11.24
C SER A 204 3.54 12.22 12.40
N PRO A 205 4.28 11.11 12.52
CA PRO A 205 4.13 10.17 13.62
C PRO A 205 4.47 10.85 14.96
N ASN A 206 3.87 10.39 16.07
CA ASN A 206 4.27 10.89 17.38
C ASN A 206 5.72 10.48 17.70
N LYS A 207 6.35 11.19 18.64
CA LYS A 207 7.73 10.91 19.05
C LYS A 207 7.87 9.46 19.55
N GLY A 208 8.76 8.70 18.92
CA GLY A 208 8.95 7.26 19.19
C GLY A 208 8.05 6.32 18.38
N GLU A 209 7.12 6.88 17.58
CA GLU A 209 6.32 6.13 16.60
C GLU A 209 6.96 6.12 15.20
N GLU A 210 8.02 6.92 14.99
CA GLU A 210 8.81 6.95 13.75
C GLU A 210 9.45 5.59 13.41
N GLU A 211 9.67 4.75 14.41
CA GLU A 211 10.20 3.39 14.30
C GLU A 211 9.11 2.31 14.33
N LYS A 212 7.83 2.68 14.53
CA LYS A 212 6.72 1.72 14.47
C LYS A 212 6.53 1.20 13.05
N GLU A 213 5.91 0.03 12.97
CA GLU A 213 5.46 -0.53 11.70
C GLU A 213 4.48 0.43 10.99
N PRO A 214 4.36 0.33 9.66
CA PRO A 214 3.38 1.10 8.91
C PRO A 214 1.97 0.97 9.50
N GLU A 215 1.14 2.01 9.34
CA GLU A 215 -0.28 1.98 9.72
C GLU A 215 -1.00 0.81 9.04
N ILE A 216 -0.68 0.62 7.76
CA ILE A 216 -1.14 -0.49 6.93
C ILE A 216 0.07 -1.03 6.18
N ASP A 217 0.33 -2.34 6.27
CA ASP A 217 1.21 -3.07 5.37
C ASP A 217 0.51 -4.36 4.92
N LEU A 218 -0.12 -4.31 3.76
CA LEU A 218 -0.88 -5.43 3.20
C LEU A 218 -0.17 -5.95 1.96
N ARG A 219 0.08 -7.26 1.93
CA ARG A 219 0.81 -7.93 0.86
C ARG A 219 0.08 -9.18 0.41
N VAL A 220 -0.09 -9.32 -0.90
CA VAL A 220 -0.56 -10.52 -1.57
C VAL A 220 0.56 -10.99 -2.47
N GLU A 221 1.30 -12.01 -2.03
CA GLU A 221 2.53 -12.45 -2.71
C GLU A 221 2.26 -13.29 -3.97
N ASP A 222 1.13 -14.01 -3.99
CA ASP A 222 0.67 -14.83 -5.11
C ASP A 222 -0.85 -15.05 -5.04
N ALA A 223 -1.57 -14.65 -6.08
CA ALA A 223 -3.00 -14.91 -6.26
C ALA A 223 -3.40 -14.72 -7.72
N ASN A 224 -4.48 -15.37 -8.15
CA ASN A 224 -5.06 -15.12 -9.48
C ASN A 224 -5.71 -13.73 -9.59
N ARG A 225 -6.14 -13.15 -8.46
CA ARG A 225 -6.80 -11.84 -8.37
C ARG A 225 -6.24 -11.05 -7.18
N PRO A 226 -4.97 -10.63 -7.19
CA PRO A 226 -4.30 -10.01 -6.05
C PRO A 226 -4.97 -8.71 -5.59
N ILE A 227 -5.52 -7.89 -6.49
CA ILE A 227 -6.21 -6.65 -6.10
C ILE A 227 -7.47 -6.95 -5.27
N ASN A 228 -8.27 -7.96 -5.65
CA ASN A 228 -9.42 -8.37 -4.85
C ASN A 228 -9.02 -8.95 -3.49
N GLN A 229 -7.86 -9.62 -3.42
CA GLN A 229 -7.31 -10.08 -2.14
C GLN A 229 -6.81 -8.91 -1.28
N LEU A 230 -6.22 -7.89 -1.89
CA LEU A 230 -5.78 -6.67 -1.22
C LEU A 230 -6.98 -5.90 -0.64
N GLU A 231 -8.05 -5.76 -1.43
CA GLU A 231 -9.34 -5.21 -0.98
C GLU A 231 -9.91 -5.98 0.21
N ARG A 232 -9.95 -7.32 0.13
CA ARG A 232 -10.39 -8.17 1.24
C ARG A 232 -9.54 -7.92 2.49
N LEU A 233 -8.23 -7.84 2.35
CA LEU A 233 -7.32 -7.59 3.48
C LEU A 233 -7.53 -6.19 4.08
N LEU A 234 -7.79 -5.17 3.24
CA LEU A 234 -8.12 -3.83 3.71
C LEU A 234 -9.42 -3.82 4.50
N ASN A 235 -10.46 -4.50 4.02
CA ASN A 235 -11.72 -4.67 4.77
C ASN A 235 -11.51 -5.42 6.10
N VAL A 236 -10.62 -6.42 6.12
CA VAL A 236 -10.26 -7.11 7.37
C VAL A 236 -9.58 -6.15 8.33
N HIS A 237 -8.60 -5.38 7.88
CA HIS A 237 -7.92 -4.36 8.69
C HIS A 237 -8.91 -3.36 9.29
N ARG A 238 -9.78 -2.75 8.46
CA ARG A 238 -10.86 -1.84 8.91
C ARG A 238 -11.82 -2.51 9.89
N GLY A 239 -12.15 -3.77 9.65
CA GLY A 239 -12.99 -4.56 10.54
C GLY A 239 -12.38 -4.72 11.94
N TYR A 240 -11.07 -4.99 12.02
CA TYR A 240 -10.35 -5.05 13.29
C TYR A 240 -10.22 -3.68 13.97
N GLU A 241 -10.07 -2.59 13.23
CA GLU A 241 -10.12 -1.23 13.83
C GLU A 241 -11.45 -0.99 14.55
N PHE A 242 -12.57 -1.31 13.90
CA PHE A 242 -13.89 -1.20 14.54
C PHE A 242 -14.06 -2.15 15.72
N MET A 243 -13.54 -3.38 15.64
CA MET A 243 -13.56 -4.32 16.78
C MET A 243 -12.80 -3.76 17.97
N ASN A 244 -11.57 -3.27 17.77
CA ASN A 244 -10.76 -2.72 18.85
C ASN A 244 -11.44 -1.51 19.50
N GLN A 245 -12.06 -0.63 18.70
CA GLN A 245 -12.86 0.48 19.23
C GLN A 245 -14.12 -0.01 19.98
N ALA A 246 -14.75 -1.08 19.51
CA ALA A 246 -15.89 -1.70 20.18
C ALA A 246 -15.49 -2.28 21.54
N ASP A 247 -14.33 -2.92 21.63
CA ASP A 247 -13.78 -3.48 22.86
C ASP A 247 -13.52 -2.37 23.88
N VAL A 248 -12.91 -1.26 23.45
CA VAL A 248 -12.73 -0.07 24.31
C VAL A 248 -14.08 0.48 24.79
N ALA A 249 -15.09 0.58 23.91
CA ALA A 249 -16.42 1.02 24.33
C ALA A 249 -17.07 0.04 25.33
N LEU A 250 -16.85 -1.26 25.14
CA LEU A 250 -17.35 -2.32 26.03
C LEU A 250 -16.71 -2.24 27.43
N GLU A 251 -15.40 -1.97 27.51
CA GLU A 251 -14.69 -1.74 28.80
C GLU A 251 -15.30 -0.57 29.59
N HIS A 252 -15.71 0.49 28.89
CA HIS A 252 -16.39 1.64 29.48
C HIS A 252 -17.90 1.42 29.70
N LYS A 253 -18.41 0.20 29.45
CA LYS A 253 -19.83 -0.17 29.52
C LYS A 253 -20.74 0.67 28.61
N ASP A 254 -20.19 1.23 27.53
CA ASP A 254 -20.94 1.91 26.46
C ASP A 254 -21.42 0.88 25.42
N TYR A 255 -22.39 0.06 25.83
CA TYR A 255 -22.91 -1.02 25.01
C TYR A 255 -23.54 -0.57 23.67
N PRO A 256 -24.30 0.54 23.59
CA PRO A 256 -24.84 1.01 22.31
C PRO A 256 -23.73 1.26 21.28
N THR A 257 -22.68 1.98 21.66
CA THR A 257 -21.54 2.27 20.79
C THR A 257 -20.78 1.00 20.42
N ALA A 258 -20.50 0.12 21.40
CA ALA A 258 -19.82 -1.15 21.13
C ALA A 258 -20.58 -2.01 20.10
N LEU A 259 -21.91 -2.14 20.24
CA LEU A 259 -22.72 -2.92 19.31
C LEU A 259 -22.81 -2.27 17.92
N GLU A 260 -22.84 -0.94 17.82
CA GLU A 260 -22.77 -0.25 16.53
C GLU A 260 -21.45 -0.54 15.81
N LEU A 261 -20.33 -0.45 16.52
CA LEU A 261 -19.00 -0.70 15.98
C LEU A 261 -18.82 -2.17 15.56
N TYR A 262 -19.30 -3.14 16.35
CA TYR A 262 -19.34 -4.54 15.93
C TYR A 262 -20.25 -4.80 14.73
N ASN A 263 -21.32 -4.02 14.53
CA ASN A 263 -22.13 -4.12 13.30
C ASN A 263 -21.31 -3.64 12.09
N LYS A 264 -20.63 -2.49 12.20
CA LYS A 264 -19.73 -1.99 11.14
C LYS A 264 -18.62 -2.99 10.79
N ALA A 265 -18.02 -3.61 11.80
CA ALA A 265 -17.05 -4.69 11.60
C ALA A 265 -17.65 -5.91 10.88
N GLU A 266 -18.91 -6.27 11.19
CA GLU A 266 -19.60 -7.42 10.59
C GLU A 266 -19.98 -7.16 9.13
N ASP A 267 -20.34 -5.93 8.78
CA ASP A 267 -20.61 -5.54 7.40
C ASP A 267 -19.35 -5.72 6.52
N LEU A 268 -18.15 -5.47 7.07
CA LEU A 268 -16.87 -5.64 6.39
C LEU A 268 -16.35 -7.09 6.41
N MET A 269 -16.63 -7.83 7.48
CA MET A 269 -16.12 -9.18 7.72
C MET A 269 -17.23 -10.18 8.09
N PRO A 270 -18.25 -10.38 7.24
CA PRO A 270 -19.46 -11.13 7.62
C PRO A 270 -19.21 -12.61 7.93
N THR A 271 -18.10 -13.17 7.44
CA THR A 271 -17.72 -14.57 7.67
C THR A 271 -16.66 -14.74 8.77
N ASN A 272 -16.24 -13.66 9.44
CA ASN A 272 -15.26 -13.75 10.51
C ASN A 272 -15.91 -14.30 11.78
N ILE A 273 -15.52 -15.53 12.16
CA ILE A 273 -16.11 -16.25 13.30
C ILE A 273 -15.70 -15.63 14.63
N GLU A 274 -14.47 -15.11 14.74
CA GLU A 274 -13.97 -14.47 15.95
C GLU A 274 -14.71 -13.16 16.25
N LEU A 275 -14.96 -12.35 15.22
CA LEU A 275 -15.84 -11.18 15.32
C LEU A 275 -17.23 -11.58 15.85
N GLN A 276 -17.84 -12.62 15.27
CA GLN A 276 -19.16 -13.09 15.70
C GLN A 276 -19.15 -13.59 17.15
N PHE A 277 -18.04 -14.18 17.60
CA PHE A 277 -17.84 -14.60 18.99
C PHE A 277 -17.84 -13.39 19.93
N TRP A 278 -16.97 -12.41 19.70
CA TRP A 278 -16.85 -11.21 20.54
C TRP A 278 -18.12 -10.37 20.56
N LYS A 279 -18.75 -10.18 19.40
CA LYS A 279 -20.06 -9.52 19.30
C LYS A 279 -21.14 -10.24 20.10
N SER A 280 -21.15 -11.59 20.11
CA SER A 280 -22.10 -12.36 20.91
C SER A 280 -21.92 -12.11 22.40
N ILE A 281 -20.67 -12.02 22.86
CA ILE A 281 -20.33 -11.66 24.25
C ILE A 281 -20.82 -10.25 24.56
N ALA A 282 -20.54 -9.26 23.70
CA ALA A 282 -20.99 -7.89 23.91
C ALA A 282 -22.53 -7.79 24.02
N ILE A 283 -23.28 -8.58 23.24
CA ILE A 283 -24.74 -8.65 23.35
C ILE A 283 -25.17 -9.23 24.71
N ILE A 284 -24.52 -10.28 25.20
CA ILE A 284 -24.77 -10.84 26.54
C ILE A 284 -24.52 -9.77 27.61
N SER A 285 -23.35 -9.12 27.57
CA SER A 285 -22.96 -8.10 28.54
C SER A 285 -23.87 -6.87 28.52
N SER A 286 -24.50 -6.56 27.38
CA SER A 286 -25.50 -5.49 27.27
C SER A 286 -26.85 -5.81 27.95
N GLY A 287 -27.04 -7.02 28.46
CA GLY A 287 -28.25 -7.50 29.12
C GLY A 287 -29.21 -8.27 28.20
N ASP A 288 -28.93 -8.42 26.91
CA ASP A 288 -29.72 -9.22 25.98
C ASP A 288 -29.16 -10.65 25.85
N GLU A 289 -29.10 -11.33 26.99
CA GLU A 289 -28.50 -12.66 27.13
C GLU A 289 -29.11 -13.68 26.15
N LYS A 290 -30.43 -13.64 25.97
CA LYS A 290 -31.15 -14.57 25.08
C LYS A 290 -30.66 -14.45 23.63
N ARG A 291 -30.50 -13.23 23.10
CA ARG A 291 -29.98 -13.03 21.75
C ARG A 291 -28.50 -13.39 21.68
N GLY A 292 -27.72 -12.96 22.66
CA GLY A 292 -26.28 -13.20 22.72
C GLY A 292 -25.93 -14.70 22.75
N VAL A 293 -26.56 -15.47 23.64
CA VAL A 293 -26.43 -16.93 23.74
C VAL A 293 -26.86 -17.61 22.44
N LYS A 294 -27.96 -17.17 21.81
CA LYS A 294 -28.39 -17.73 20.52
C LYS A 294 -27.34 -17.52 19.43
N SER A 295 -26.69 -16.35 19.39
CA SER A 295 -25.62 -16.06 18.44
C SER A 295 -24.36 -16.88 18.75
N LEU A 296 -23.96 -16.95 20.03
CA LEU A 296 -22.80 -17.70 20.49
C LEU A 296 -22.93 -19.21 20.17
N LYS A 297 -24.13 -19.78 20.33
CA LYS A 297 -24.43 -21.18 19.95
C LYS A 297 -24.15 -21.47 18.48
N LYS A 298 -24.37 -20.50 17.58
CA LYS A 298 -24.05 -20.67 16.14
C LYS A 298 -22.54 -20.72 15.92
N VAL A 299 -21.78 -19.88 16.62
CA VAL A 299 -20.31 -19.86 16.58
C VAL A 299 -19.74 -21.18 17.10
N ILE A 300 -20.21 -21.65 18.26
CA ILE A 300 -19.80 -22.92 18.87
C ILE A 300 -20.10 -24.12 17.96
N LYS A 301 -21.26 -24.12 17.28
CA LYS A 301 -21.62 -25.18 16.33
C LYS A 301 -20.61 -25.30 15.17
N GLY A 302 -19.98 -24.20 14.77
CA GLY A 302 -18.95 -24.20 13.72
C GLY A 302 -17.61 -24.77 14.20
N ASN A 303 -17.26 -24.54 15.47
CA ASN A 303 -16.06 -25.10 16.11
C ASN A 303 -16.23 -25.12 17.64
N VAL A 304 -16.26 -26.31 18.22
CA VAL A 304 -16.48 -26.52 19.67
C VAL A 304 -15.41 -25.85 20.55
N ASN A 305 -14.22 -25.54 20.01
CA ASN A 305 -13.18 -24.86 20.80
C ASN A 305 -13.60 -23.44 21.21
N TRP A 306 -14.58 -22.80 20.55
CA TRP A 306 -15.13 -21.52 21.01
C TRP A 306 -15.90 -21.64 22.34
N GLN A 307 -16.51 -22.80 22.61
CA GLN A 307 -17.12 -23.08 23.92
C GLN A 307 -16.04 -23.13 25.01
N LYS A 308 -14.94 -23.82 24.74
CA LYS A 308 -13.80 -23.89 25.68
C LYS A 308 -13.23 -22.51 25.98
N LEU A 309 -13.02 -21.70 24.94
CA LEU A 309 -12.55 -20.32 25.11
C LEU A 309 -13.52 -19.50 25.97
N PHE A 310 -14.82 -19.54 25.68
CA PHE A 310 -15.83 -18.84 26.45
C PHE A 310 -15.79 -19.22 27.94
N LEU A 311 -15.77 -20.52 28.24
CA LEU A 311 -15.74 -21.01 29.62
C LEU A 311 -14.43 -20.63 30.34
N GLN A 312 -13.30 -20.62 29.64
CA GLN A 312 -12.02 -20.17 30.21
C GLN A 312 -12.07 -18.67 30.56
N LEU A 313 -12.51 -17.82 29.63
CA LEU A 313 -12.64 -16.38 29.85
C LEU A 313 -13.59 -16.08 31.02
N ALA A 314 -14.70 -16.79 31.12
CA ALA A 314 -15.63 -16.65 32.25
C ALA A 314 -15.01 -17.06 33.59
N ASN A 315 -14.32 -18.22 33.64
CA ASN A 315 -13.69 -18.71 34.86
C ASN A 315 -12.51 -17.84 35.33
N GLU A 316 -11.81 -17.20 34.41
CA GLU A 316 -10.72 -16.25 34.70
C GLU A 316 -11.24 -14.85 35.05
N GLY A 317 -12.55 -14.62 34.98
CA GLY A 317 -13.18 -13.35 35.34
C GLY A 317 -13.10 -12.27 34.26
N PHE A 318 -12.77 -12.63 33.01
CA PHE A 318 -12.78 -11.70 31.89
C PHE A 318 -14.18 -11.39 31.37
N LEU A 319 -15.19 -12.21 31.71
CA LEU A 319 -16.57 -12.02 31.27
C LEU A 319 -17.51 -11.78 32.47
N GLU A 320 -18.22 -10.64 32.47
CA GLU A 320 -19.33 -10.38 33.40
C GLU A 320 -20.61 -11.06 32.87
N ILE A 321 -20.83 -12.32 33.19
CA ILE A 321 -22.01 -13.11 32.74
C ILE A 321 -22.79 -13.71 33.92
N SER A 322 -24.09 -13.94 33.71
CA SER A 322 -24.92 -14.65 34.69
C SER A 322 -24.56 -16.13 34.78
N LYS A 323 -24.89 -16.73 35.92
CA LYS A 323 -24.68 -18.16 36.16
C LYS A 323 -25.50 -19.02 35.19
N GLU A 324 -26.71 -18.57 34.88
CA GLU A 324 -27.61 -19.21 33.93
C GLU A 324 -27.01 -19.28 32.53
N VAL A 325 -26.41 -18.18 32.06
CA VAL A 325 -25.70 -18.15 30.77
C VAL A 325 -24.50 -19.10 30.77
N TYR A 326 -23.71 -19.09 31.85
CA TYR A 326 -22.55 -19.98 31.98
C TYR A 326 -22.97 -21.45 31.86
N GLU A 327 -23.95 -21.89 32.67
CA GLU A 327 -24.46 -23.27 32.68
C GLU A 327 -25.08 -23.65 31.33
N GLU A 328 -25.82 -22.73 30.69
CA GLU A 328 -26.43 -23.00 29.37
C GLU A 328 -25.37 -23.25 28.29
N ILE A 329 -24.23 -22.53 28.32
CA ILE A 329 -23.13 -22.75 27.37
C ILE A 329 -22.29 -23.97 27.74
N GLU A 330 -22.09 -24.26 29.03
CA GLU A 330 -21.35 -25.45 29.50
C GLU A 330 -22.02 -26.76 29.07
N HIS A 331 -23.35 -26.79 28.97
CA HIS A 331 -24.13 -27.98 28.62
C HIS A 331 -24.39 -28.19 27.11
N LEU A 332 -23.77 -27.39 26.23
CA LEU A 332 -23.84 -27.57 24.77
C LEU A 332 -22.97 -28.71 24.26
#